data_AF-A0A516RJ57-F1
#
_entry.id   AF-A0A516RJ57-F1
#
_cell.length_a   1.000
_cell.length_b   1.000
_cell.length_c   1.000
_cell.angle_alpha   90.00
_cell.angle_beta   90.00
_cell.angle_gamma   90.00
#
_symmetry.space_group_name_H-M   'P 1'
#
loop_
_entity.id
_entity.type
_entity.pdbx_description
1 polymer ?
#
loop_
_entity_poly.entity_id
_entity_poly.type
_entity_poly.pdbx_seq_one_letter_code
_entity_poly.pdbx_strand_id
1 'polypeptide(L)' 'MDVHALRSTLRASGVTDGYYWIEGVHEPAPTPPDFVYLRGDGQGAWEVGTYERGAWHPLARGLDEAEACRRMLRLLT' A
#
# COMPACT_ATOMS: atom_id res chain seq x y z
N MET A 1 9.64 9.62 3.22
CA MET A 1 8.36 9.50 2.50
C MET A 1 7.41 8.81 3.44
N ASP A 2 6.28 9.43 3.72
CA ASP A 2 5.18 8.87 4.51
C ASP A 2 4.05 8.39 3.59
N VAL A 3 2.98 7.83 4.18
CA VAL A 3 1.81 7.33 3.46
C VAL A 3 1.06 8.37 2.61
N HIS A 4 1.05 9.63 3.02
CA HIS A 4 0.39 10.71 2.27
C HIS A 4 1.23 11.16 1.06
N ALA A 5 2.55 11.26 1.25
CA ALA A 5 3.50 11.50 0.17
C ALA A 5 3.49 10.34 -0.84
N LEU A 6 3.37 9.09 -0.38
CA LEU A 6 3.22 7.94 -1.26
C LEU A 6 1.96 8.03 -2.13
N ARG A 7 0.78 8.25 -1.52
CA ARG A 7 -0.49 8.41 -2.27
C ARG A 7 -0.37 9.49 -3.34
N SER A 8 0.20 10.63 -2.98
CA SER A 8 0.39 11.75 -3.91
C SER A 8 1.31 11.36 -5.07
N THR A 9 2.38 10.62 -4.80
CA THR A 9 3.35 10.16 -5.80
C THR A 9 2.75 9.12 -6.75
N LEU A 10 2.01 8.14 -6.23
CA LEU A 10 1.32 7.12 -7.04
C LEU A 10 0.32 7.78 -8.00
N ARG A 11 -0.47 8.73 -7.49
CA ARG A 11 -1.43 9.48 -8.30
C ARG A 11 -0.75 10.33 -9.36
N ALA A 12 0.35 11.02 -9.02
CA ALA A 12 1.13 11.79 -9.98
C ALA A 12 1.78 10.92 -11.06
N SER A 13 2.08 9.65 -10.74
CA SER A 13 2.64 8.66 -11.67
C SER A 13 1.57 7.97 -12.54
N GLY A 14 0.29 8.30 -12.36
CA GLY A 14 -0.81 7.74 -13.14
C GLY A 14 -1.26 6.35 -12.71
N VAL A 15 -0.86 5.89 -11.52
CA VAL A 15 -1.32 4.60 -10.98
C VAL A 15 -2.81 4.72 -10.63
N THR A 16 -3.64 3.85 -11.22
CA THR A 16 -5.09 3.83 -10.97
C THR A 16 -5.39 3.51 -9.50
N ASP A 17 -6.37 4.23 -8.93
CA ASP A 17 -6.76 4.11 -7.52
C ASP A 17 -7.17 2.69 -7.09
N GLY A 18 -7.58 1.82 -8.02
CA GLY A 18 -7.93 0.43 -7.72
C GLY A 18 -6.73 -0.52 -7.56
N TYR A 19 -5.51 -0.11 -7.90
CA TYR A 19 -4.32 -0.96 -7.79
C TYR A 19 -3.63 -0.89 -6.44
N TYR A 20 -4.08 0.00 -5.56
CA TYR A 20 -3.46 0.18 -4.27
C TYR A 20 -4.42 0.47 -3.14
N TRP A 21 -4.04 0.05 -1.94
CA TRP A 21 -4.74 0.29 -0.70
C TRP A 21 -3.74 0.71 0.38
N ILE A 22 -4.02 1.80 1.09
CA ILE A 22 -3.16 2.33 2.14
C ILE A 22 -4.05 2.58 3.36
N GLU A 23 -3.81 1.84 4.44
CA GLU A 23 -4.62 1.90 5.66
C GLU A 23 -4.81 3.34 6.16
N GLY A 24 -6.06 3.74 6.38
CA GLY A 24 -6.41 5.06 6.88
C GLY A 24 -6.17 6.22 5.91
N VAL A 25 -5.65 5.97 4.70
CA VAL A 25 -5.27 7.01 3.74
C VAL A 25 -5.96 6.86 2.38
N HIS A 26 -6.09 5.63 1.88
CA HIS A 26 -6.72 5.33 0.59
C HIS A 26 -7.26 3.90 0.60
N GLU A 27 -8.58 3.77 0.73
CA GLU A 27 -9.26 2.49 0.84
C GLU A 27 -10.38 2.41 -0.22
N PRO A 28 -10.09 1.95 -1.45
CA PRO A 28 -11.08 1.93 -2.53
C PRO A 28 -12.35 1.15 -2.17
N ALA A 29 -13.50 1.73 -2.52
CA ALA A 29 -14.82 1.14 -2.34
C ALA A 29 -15.60 1.18 -3.67
N PRO A 30 -16.12 0.03 -4.18
CA PRO A 30 -15.99 -1.31 -3.61
C PRO A 30 -14.54 -1.80 -3.61
N THR A 31 -14.22 -2.71 -2.68
CA THR A 31 -12.88 -3.30 -2.57
C THR A 31 -12.53 -4.04 -3.88
N PRO A 32 -11.43 -3.66 -4.56
CA PRO A 32 -11.00 -4.34 -5.77
C PRO A 32 -10.60 -5.79 -5.46
N PRO A 33 -10.72 -6.71 -6.43
CA PRO A 33 -10.34 -8.10 -6.22
C PRO A 33 -8.83 -8.27 -6.03
N ASP A 34 -8.02 -7.39 -6.62
CA ASP A 34 -6.56 -7.47 -6.63
C ASP A 34 -5.93 -6.07 -6.45
N PHE A 35 -5.05 -5.90 -5.46
CA PHE A 35 -4.30 -4.65 -5.21
C PHE A 35 -3.04 -4.85 -4.36
N VAL A 36 -2.09 -3.92 -4.45
CA VAL A 36 -0.96 -3.84 -3.50
C VAL A 36 -1.41 -3.08 -2.26
N TYR A 37 -1.10 -3.57 -1.07
CA TYR A 37 -1.50 -2.93 0.17
C TYR A 37 -0.32 -2.48 1.03
N LEU A 38 -0.60 -1.49 1.86
CA LEU A 38 0.24 -1.01 2.94
C LEU A 38 -0.60 -0.87 4.21
N ARG A 39 -0.22 -1.54 5.30
CA ARG A 39 -0.92 -1.44 6.60
C ARG A 39 0.06 -1.36 7.76
N GLY A 40 -0.30 -0.62 8.80
CA GLY A 40 0.46 -0.49 10.03
C GLY A 40 0.04 -1.53 11.06
N ASP A 41 0.90 -1.79 12.03
CA ASP A 41 0.56 -2.60 13.22
C ASP A 41 0.07 -1.75 14.41
N GLY A 42 0.00 -0.42 14.23
CA GLY A 42 -0.34 0.54 15.29
C GLY A 42 0.80 0.83 16.29
N GLN A 43 1.95 0.19 16.14
CA GLN A 43 3.14 0.35 16.99
C GLN A 43 4.35 0.92 16.23
N GLY A 44 4.16 1.26 14.96
CA GLY A 44 5.17 1.90 14.10
C GLY A 44 5.82 0.95 13.10
N ALA A 45 5.46 -0.34 13.12
CA ALA A 45 5.87 -1.28 12.10
C ALA A 45 4.82 -1.39 11.00
N TRP A 46 5.30 -1.63 9.78
CA TRP A 46 4.49 -1.67 8.59
C TRP A 46 4.65 -3.00 7.86
N GLU A 47 3.56 -3.43 7.24
CA GLU A 47 3.48 -4.57 6.34
C GLU A 47 3.12 -4.08 4.94
N VAL A 48 3.82 -4.62 3.93
CA VAL A 48 3.49 -4.44 2.52
C VAL A 48 3.23 -5.81 1.90
N GLY A 49 2.22 -5.90 1.04
CA GLY A 49 1.88 -7.14 0.37
C GLY A 49 0.89 -6.95 -0.76
N THR A 50 0.34 -8.04 -1.27
CA THR A 50 -0.78 -8.03 -2.22
C THR A 50 -2.04 -8.58 -1.57
N TYR A 51 -3.19 -8.06 -1.98
CA TYR A 51 -4.48 -8.68 -1.76
C TYR A 51 -4.92 -9.27 -3.08
N GLU A 52 -5.27 -10.55 -3.10
CA GLU A 52 -5.67 -11.25 -4.31
C GLU A 52 -6.87 -12.14 -3.98
N ARG A 53 -7.99 -11.89 -4.67
CA ARG A 53 -9.21 -12.72 -4.62
C ARG A 53 -9.71 -13.06 -3.21
N GLY A 54 -9.65 -12.10 -2.28
CA GLY A 54 -10.10 -12.33 -0.91
C GLY A 54 -8.99 -12.58 0.11
N ALA A 55 -7.75 -12.81 -0.34
CA ALA A 55 -6.65 -13.22 0.50
C ALA A 55 -5.54 -12.17 0.59
N TRP A 56 -4.98 -12.01 1.79
CA TRP A 56 -3.82 -11.16 2.04
C TRP A 56 -2.54 -11.98 1.91
N HIS A 57 -1.60 -11.49 1.10
CA HIS A 57 -0.29 -12.09 0.83
C HIS A 57 0.83 -11.13 1.25
N PRO A 58 1.29 -11.21 2.51
CA PRO A 58 2.39 -10.40 3.01
C PRO A 58 3.68 -10.69 2.24
N LEU A 59 4.30 -9.63 1.71
CA LEU A 59 5.62 -9.72 1.06
C LEU A 59 6.74 -9.33 2.03
N ALA A 60 6.46 -8.40 2.94
CA ALA A 60 7.38 -8.03 4.01
C ALA A 60 6.65 -7.42 5.21
N ARG A 61 7.21 -7.62 6.39
CA ARG A 61 6.70 -7.19 7.69
C ARG A 61 7.80 -6.49 8.50
N GLY A 62 7.40 -5.74 9.51
CA GLY A 62 8.36 -5.13 10.45
C GLY A 62 9.17 -4.00 9.82
N LEU A 63 8.66 -3.38 8.76
CA LEU A 63 9.32 -2.27 8.09
C LEU A 63 9.01 -0.97 8.83
N ASP A 64 9.93 -0.01 8.80
CA ASP A 64 9.53 1.37 9.06
C ASP A 64 8.64 1.89 7.91
N GLU A 65 7.88 2.95 8.19
CA GLU A 65 6.95 3.54 7.24
C GLU A 65 7.62 3.92 5.91
N ALA A 66 8.82 4.49 5.96
CA ALA A 66 9.50 5.02 4.79
C ALA A 66 10.02 3.90 3.87
N GLU A 67 10.52 2.80 4.42
CA GLU A 67 10.89 1.61 3.66
C GLU A 67 9.66 0.91 3.09
N ALA A 68 8.58 0.79 3.85
CA ALA A 68 7.33 0.20 3.38
C ALA A 68 6.74 1.00 2.20
N CYS A 69 6.69 2.34 2.31
CA CYS A 69 6.25 3.22 1.24
C CYS A 69 7.14 3.10 -0.01
N ARG A 70 8.47 3.07 0.15
CA ARG A 70 9.40 2.91 -0.99
C ARG A 70 9.24 1.57 -1.69
N ARG A 71 8.97 0.49 -0.94
CA ARG A 71 8.70 -0.82 -1.53
C ARG A 71 7.43 -0.82 -2.37
N MET A 72 6.35 -0.29 -1.82
CA MET A 72 5.09 -0.20 -2.55
C MET A 72 5.21 0.63 -3.82
N LEU A 73 5.90 1.78 -3.77
CA LEU A 73 6.17 2.59 -4.97
C LEU A 73 6.86 1.75 -6.05
N ARG A 74 7.94 1.04 -5.70
CA ARG A 74 8.67 0.15 -6.64
C ARG A 74 7.82 -1.00 -7.22
N LEU A 75 6.75 -1.41 -6.55
CA LEU A 75 5.84 -2.45 -7.05
C LEU A 75 4.85 -1.91 -8.09
N LEU A 76 4.58 -0.61 -8.08
CA LEU A 76 3.48 0.02 -8.84
C LEU A 76 3.94 1.01 -9.93
N THR A 77 5.24 1.32 -9.99
CA THR A 77 5.86 2.22 -10.99
C THR A 77 7.09 1.57 -11.59
#